data_AF-A0A355QHN5-F1
#
_entry.id   AF-A0A355QHN5-F1
#
_cell.length_a   1.000
_cell.length_b   1.000
_cell.length_c   1.000
_cell.angle_alpha   90.00
_cell.angle_beta   90.00
_cell.angle_gamma   90.00
#
_symmetry.space_group_name_H-M   'P 1'
#
loop_
_entity.id
_entity.type
_entity.pdbx_description
1 polymer ?
#
loop_
_entity_poly.entity_id
_entity_poly.type
_entity_poly.pdbx_seq_one_letter_code
_entity_poly.pdbx_strand_id
1 'polypeptide(L)'
;VALESTIISHGMPPPGNVQTAMACVREVRDAGAVPATVAVIDGAIRVGLAADEVERLGLADGVAKVSLRDLGAVVAGGGLGATTVAATMHAAALAGIPVFATGGIGGVHRGDDHDVSADLTALGTIPVAVVCSGPKAVLDV
;
A
#
# COMPACT_ATOMS: atom_id res chain seq x y z
N VAL A 1 -12.45 -3.37 2.60
CA VAL A 1 -11.71 -2.30 1.89
C VAL A 1 -10.23 -2.50 2.17
N ALA A 2 -9.43 -2.73 1.14
CA ALA A 2 -7.98 -2.82 1.28
C ALA A 2 -7.38 -1.43 1.58
N LEU A 3 -6.25 -1.39 2.27
CA LEU A 3 -5.47 -0.18 2.56
C LEU A 3 -3.98 -0.50 2.32
N GLU A 4 -3.21 0.43 1.73
CA GLU A 4 -1.77 0.23 1.52
C GLU A 4 -0.94 0.56 2.77
N SER A 5 0.32 0.12 2.79
CA SER A 5 1.26 0.42 3.88
C SER A 5 2.40 1.35 3.49
N THR A 6 2.61 1.66 2.20
CA THR A 6 3.66 2.61 1.78
C THR A 6 3.47 3.98 2.41
N ILE A 7 2.22 4.47 2.54
CA ILE A 7 1.94 5.72 3.26
C ILE A 7 2.45 5.72 4.71
N ILE A 8 2.51 4.55 5.35
CA ILE A 8 2.93 4.37 6.74
C ILE A 8 4.45 4.49 6.87
N SER A 9 5.20 3.77 6.04
CA SER A 9 6.67 3.70 6.19
C SER A 9 7.43 4.73 5.34
N HIS A 10 6.82 5.25 4.28
CA HIS A 10 7.50 6.12 3.31
C HIS A 10 6.72 7.38 2.93
N GLY A 11 5.44 7.49 3.29
CA GLY A 11 4.59 8.61 2.91
C GLY A 11 4.47 9.70 3.97
N MET A 12 4.65 9.37 5.24
CA MET A 12 4.46 10.29 6.36
C MET A 12 5.51 10.06 7.46
N PRO A 13 5.92 11.09 8.20
CA PRO A 13 6.82 10.94 9.33
C PRO A 13 6.08 10.40 10.58
N PRO A 14 6.78 9.69 11.49
CA PRO A 14 6.24 9.32 12.79
C PRO A 14 6.07 10.53 13.72
N PRO A 15 5.08 10.51 14.64
CA PRO A 15 4.07 9.46 14.85
C PRO A 15 2.84 9.57 13.90
N GLY A 16 2.81 10.59 13.05
CA GLY A 16 1.66 10.90 12.19
C GLY A 16 1.31 9.79 11.21
N ASN A 17 2.30 9.00 10.78
CA ASN A 17 2.10 7.84 9.93
C ASN A 17 1.19 6.76 10.56
N VAL A 18 1.51 6.30 11.77
CA VAL A 18 0.72 5.28 12.49
C VAL A 18 -0.64 5.84 12.85
N GLN A 19 -0.70 7.08 13.33
CA GLN A 19 -1.97 7.74 13.67
C GLN A 19 -2.91 7.82 12.47
N THR A 20 -2.39 8.18 11.30
CA THR A 20 -3.18 8.26 10.06
C THR A 20 -3.63 6.88 9.62
N ALA A 21 -2.75 5.87 9.65
CA ALA A 21 -3.11 4.50 9.30
C ALA A 21 -4.26 3.96 10.18
N MET A 22 -4.16 4.17 11.49
CA MET A 22 -5.18 3.75 12.44
C MET A 22 -6.48 4.56 12.30
N ALA A 23 -6.39 5.85 11.95
CA ALA A 23 -7.57 6.65 11.62
C ALA A 23 -8.28 6.08 10.38
N CYS A 24 -7.57 5.76 9.30
CA CYS A 24 -8.16 5.14 8.11
C CYS A 24 -8.84 3.80 8.43
N VAL A 25 -8.22 2.95 9.25
CA VAL A 25 -8.82 1.69 9.74
C VAL A 25 -10.14 1.97 10.47
N ARG A 26 -10.18 2.99 11.34
CA ARG A 26 -11.39 3.40 12.06
C ARG A 26 -12.47 3.93 11.12
N GLU A 27 -12.15 4.84 10.21
CA GLU A 27 -13.14 5.41 9.27
C GLU A 27 -13.83 4.32 8.42
N VAL A 28 -13.07 3.32 7.96
CA VAL A 28 -13.65 2.18 7.23
C VAL A 28 -14.62 1.37 8.10
N ARG A 29 -14.27 1.15 9.38
CA ARG A 29 -15.15 0.44 10.34
C ARG A 29 -16.40 1.25 10.66
N ASP A 30 -16.26 2.55 10.89
CA ASP A 30 -17.35 3.46 11.22
C ASP A 30 -18.34 3.58 10.03
N ALA A 31 -17.85 3.44 8.80
CA ALA A 31 -18.67 3.32 7.59
C ALA A 31 -19.33 1.92 7.41
N GLY A 32 -19.14 0.99 8.35
CA GLY A 32 -19.75 -0.35 8.33
C GLY A 32 -19.01 -1.39 7.48
N ALA A 33 -17.78 -1.11 7.05
CA ALA A 33 -16.96 -2.03 6.26
C ALA A 33 -15.79 -2.62 7.06
N VAL A 34 -15.20 -3.70 6.56
CA VAL A 34 -14.01 -4.32 7.18
C VAL A 34 -12.73 -3.78 6.53
N PRO A 35 -11.82 -3.11 7.28
CA PRO A 35 -10.53 -2.68 6.75
C PRO A 35 -9.55 -3.85 6.65
N ALA A 36 -8.72 -3.83 5.62
CA ALA A 36 -7.66 -4.80 5.41
C ALA A 36 -6.37 -4.10 4.96
N THR A 37 -5.58 -3.61 5.91
CA THR A 37 -4.24 -3.08 5.61
C THR A 37 -3.34 -4.19 5.09
N VAL A 38 -2.59 -3.93 4.01
CA VAL A 38 -1.76 -4.92 3.34
C VAL A 38 -0.28 -4.61 3.55
N ALA A 39 0.51 -5.60 3.94
CA ALA A 39 1.97 -5.49 4.05
C ALA A 39 2.64 -6.86 3.87
N VAL A 40 3.96 -6.86 3.73
CA VAL A 40 4.78 -8.07 3.88
C VAL A 40 5.34 -8.08 5.31
N ILE A 41 5.05 -9.13 6.08
CA ILE A 41 5.52 -9.29 7.46
C ILE A 41 6.00 -10.72 7.64
N ASP A 42 7.25 -10.87 8.08
CA ASP A 42 7.89 -12.13 8.44
C ASP A 42 7.73 -13.21 7.34
N GLY A 43 7.95 -12.79 6.10
CA GLY A 43 7.92 -13.68 4.93
C GLY A 43 6.53 -14.05 4.42
N ALA A 44 5.51 -13.28 4.78
CA ALA A 44 4.15 -13.48 4.27
C ALA A 44 3.51 -12.16 3.84
N ILE A 45 2.75 -12.20 2.75
CA ILE A 45 1.82 -11.12 2.40
C ILE A 45 0.65 -11.22 3.37
N ARG A 46 0.50 -10.23 4.24
CA ARG A 46 -0.60 -10.11 5.20
C ARG A 46 -1.67 -9.20 4.64
N VAL A 47 -2.93 -9.64 4.71
CA VAL A 47 -4.11 -8.87 4.29
C VAL A 47 -5.02 -8.72 5.50
N GLY A 48 -5.00 -7.52 6.10
CA GLY A 48 -5.53 -7.27 7.44
C GLY A 48 -4.42 -7.36 8.47
N LEU A 49 -4.00 -6.21 9.00
CA LEU A 49 -2.98 -6.12 10.04
C LEU A 49 -3.61 -5.84 11.41
N ALA A 50 -2.97 -6.38 12.44
CA ALA A 50 -3.18 -5.97 13.82
C ALA A 50 -2.54 -4.59 14.10
N ALA A 51 -2.93 -3.95 15.21
CA ALA A 51 -2.48 -2.60 15.55
C ALA A 51 -0.95 -2.53 15.80
N ASP A 52 -0.40 -3.56 16.43
CA ASP A 52 1.04 -3.72 16.67
C ASP A 52 1.84 -3.96 15.38
N GLU A 53 1.26 -4.65 14.41
CA GLU A 53 1.85 -4.80 13.06
C GLU A 53 1.89 -3.46 12.30
N VAL A 54 0.84 -2.64 12.42
CA VAL A 54 0.81 -1.27 11.86
C VAL A 54 1.85 -0.38 12.54
N GLU A 55 1.95 -0.45 13.87
CA GLU A 55 2.94 0.29 14.64
C GLU A 55 4.37 -0.13 14.27
N ARG A 56 4.64 -1.43 14.14
CA ARG A 56 5.92 -1.97 13.67
C ARG A 56 6.31 -1.40 12.31
N LEU A 57 5.38 -1.31 11.36
CA LEU A 57 5.65 -0.69 10.04
C LEU A 57 5.99 0.81 10.11
N GLY A 58 5.39 1.54 11.05
CA GLY A 58 5.59 2.98 11.18
C GLY A 58 6.82 3.38 12.01
N LEU A 59 7.37 2.47 12.81
CA LEU A 59 8.49 2.74 13.70
C LEU A 59 9.79 2.02 13.31
N ALA A 60 9.71 0.92 12.54
CA ALA A 60 10.90 0.18 12.14
C ALA A 60 11.73 0.95 11.11
N ASP A 61 13.06 0.89 11.25
CA ASP A 61 13.98 1.26 10.20
C ASP A 61 14.09 0.16 9.14
N GLY A 62 14.47 0.53 7.92
CA GLY A 62 14.77 -0.44 6.86
C GLY A 62 13.56 -1.19 6.31
N VAL A 63 12.34 -0.70 6.51
CA VAL A 63 11.15 -1.25 5.86
C VAL A 63 11.31 -1.14 4.35
N ALA A 64 11.18 -2.26 3.63
CA ALA A 64 11.26 -2.26 2.18
C ALA A 64 10.02 -1.59 1.58
N LYS A 65 10.19 -0.72 0.59
CA LYS A 65 9.08 -0.27 -0.26
C LYS A 65 8.82 -1.32 -1.34
N VAL A 66 7.66 -1.95 -1.32
CA VAL A 66 7.38 -3.17 -2.09
C VAL A 66 6.39 -2.91 -3.23
N SER A 67 6.86 -3.01 -4.46
CA SER A 67 6.03 -3.15 -5.66
C SER A 67 5.98 -4.61 -6.12
N LEU A 68 5.27 -4.89 -7.22
CA LEU A 68 5.06 -6.24 -7.75
C LEU A 68 6.38 -7.01 -7.96
N ARG A 69 7.40 -6.32 -8.51
CA ARG A 69 8.71 -6.92 -8.77
C ARG A 69 9.48 -7.27 -7.49
N ASP A 70 9.17 -6.60 -6.38
CA ASP A 70 9.91 -6.72 -5.12
C ASP A 70 9.30 -7.80 -4.21
N LEU A 71 8.00 -8.13 -4.38
CA LEU A 71 7.25 -9.06 -3.54
C LEU A 71 7.98 -10.38 -3.31
N GLY A 72 8.44 -11.03 -4.39
CA GLY A 72 9.09 -12.34 -4.29
C GLY A 72 10.35 -12.31 -3.42
N ALA A 73 11.19 -11.29 -3.59
CA ALA A 73 12.44 -11.15 -2.84
C ALA A 73 12.19 -10.84 -1.36
N VAL A 74 11.26 -9.93 -1.05
CA VAL A 74 10.97 -9.53 0.33
C VAL A 74 10.28 -10.66 1.11
N VAL A 75 9.36 -11.37 0.46
CA VAL A 75 8.69 -12.56 1.02
C VAL A 75 9.72 -13.66 1.29
N ALA A 76 10.53 -14.04 0.30
CA ALA A 76 11.54 -15.09 0.48
C ALA A 76 12.60 -14.74 1.53
N GLY A 77 12.92 -13.45 1.67
CA GLY A 77 13.88 -12.95 2.67
C GLY A 77 13.32 -12.84 4.09
N GLY A 78 12.03 -13.11 4.32
CA GLY A 78 11.42 -12.98 5.65
C GLY A 78 11.31 -11.53 6.14
N GLY A 79 11.41 -10.55 5.24
CA GLY A 79 11.56 -9.14 5.59
C GLY A 79 10.25 -8.44 5.97
N LEU A 80 10.40 -7.19 6.43
CA LEU A 80 9.29 -6.25 6.65
C LEU A 80 9.16 -5.32 5.45
N GLY A 81 7.97 -5.26 4.84
CA GLY A 81 7.75 -4.55 3.60
C GLY A 81 6.42 -3.80 3.57
N ALA A 82 6.49 -2.52 3.23
CA ALA A 82 5.35 -1.66 2.99
C ALA A 82 4.93 -1.75 1.51
N THR A 83 3.70 -2.19 1.25
CA THR A 83 3.20 -2.39 -0.11
C THR A 83 2.73 -1.08 -0.76
N THR A 84 3.12 -0.89 -2.02
CA THR A 84 2.64 0.18 -2.91
C THR A 84 1.25 -0.16 -3.44
N VAL A 85 0.60 0.79 -4.14
CA VAL A 85 -0.69 0.57 -4.80
C VAL A 85 -0.70 -0.70 -5.64
N ALA A 86 0.27 -0.92 -6.54
CA ALA A 86 0.34 -2.12 -7.37
C ALA A 86 0.38 -3.43 -6.56
N ALA A 87 1.22 -3.48 -5.52
CA ALA A 87 1.35 -4.67 -4.67
C ALA A 87 0.11 -4.89 -3.78
N THR A 88 -0.48 -3.81 -3.27
CA THR A 88 -1.74 -3.86 -2.51
C THR A 88 -2.89 -4.34 -3.38
N MET A 89 -3.02 -3.86 -4.62
CA MET A 89 -4.03 -4.33 -5.59
C MET A 89 -3.89 -5.83 -5.85
N HIS A 90 -2.66 -6.32 -6.04
CA HIS A 90 -2.41 -7.73 -6.27
C HIS A 90 -2.84 -8.60 -5.09
N ALA A 91 -2.43 -8.24 -3.87
CA ALA A 91 -2.84 -8.96 -2.66
C ALA A 91 -4.35 -8.89 -2.41
N ALA A 92 -4.97 -7.72 -2.64
CA ALA A 92 -6.41 -7.54 -2.52
C ALA A 92 -7.18 -8.42 -3.51
N ALA A 93 -6.74 -8.50 -4.77
CA ALA A 93 -7.35 -9.36 -5.77
C ALA A 93 -7.27 -10.85 -5.38
N LEU A 94 -6.10 -11.30 -4.91
CA LEU A 94 -5.92 -12.68 -4.42
C LEU A 94 -6.81 -13.00 -3.20
N ALA A 95 -7.04 -12.00 -2.34
CA ALA A 95 -7.92 -12.12 -1.18
C ALA A 95 -9.41 -11.90 -1.51
N GLY A 96 -9.76 -11.64 -2.77
CA GLY A 96 -11.15 -11.38 -3.19
C GLY A 96 -11.72 -10.05 -2.68
N ILE A 97 -10.87 -9.04 -2.41
CA ILE A 97 -11.27 -7.70 -1.97
C ILE A 97 -11.34 -6.77 -3.19
N PRO A 98 -12.55 -6.36 -3.64
CA PRO A 98 -12.69 -5.62 -4.89
C PRO A 98 -12.46 -4.10 -4.78
N VAL A 99 -12.28 -3.56 -3.56
CA VAL A 99 -12.16 -2.12 -3.30
C VAL A 99 -10.95 -1.83 -2.42
N PHE A 100 -10.13 -0.88 -2.86
CA PHE A 100 -8.91 -0.40 -2.20
C PHE A 100 -8.96 1.14 -2.11
N ALA A 101 -8.67 1.70 -0.94
CA ALA A 101 -8.53 3.14 -0.74
C ALA A 101 -7.07 3.53 -0.47
N THR A 102 -6.60 4.61 -1.11
CA THR A 102 -5.27 5.19 -0.94
C THR A 102 -5.33 6.72 -1.04
N GLY A 103 -4.24 7.41 -0.67
CA GLY A 103 -4.15 8.86 -0.84
C GLY A 103 -4.05 9.26 -2.32
N GLY A 104 -3.10 8.68 -3.05
CA GLY A 104 -2.88 8.98 -4.47
C GLY A 104 -2.09 7.88 -5.15
N ILE A 105 -2.37 7.63 -6.43
CA ILE A 105 -1.68 6.61 -7.22
C ILE A 105 -0.31 7.10 -7.71
N GLY A 106 0.60 6.18 -8.03
CA GLY A 106 1.73 6.48 -8.89
C GLY A 106 1.31 6.74 -10.34
N GLY A 107 2.26 7.12 -11.18
CA GLY A 107 2.00 7.46 -12.58
C GLY A 107 3.29 7.68 -13.36
N VAL A 108 3.23 8.50 -14.40
CA VAL A 108 4.41 8.90 -15.19
C VAL A 108 5.13 10.03 -14.47
N HIS A 109 6.45 9.91 -14.30
CA HIS A 109 7.26 10.93 -13.66
C HIS A 109 7.65 12.04 -14.65
N ARG A 110 7.84 13.27 -14.13
CA ARG A 110 8.26 14.40 -14.97
C ARG A 110 9.73 14.27 -15.35
N GLY A 111 10.04 14.45 -16.64
CA GLY A 111 11.41 14.56 -17.14
C GLY A 111 12.12 13.24 -17.48
N ASP A 112 11.46 12.10 -17.28
CA ASP A 112 11.92 10.78 -17.75
C ASP A 112 10.70 9.99 -18.22
N ASP A 113 10.59 9.75 -19.53
CA ASP A 113 9.47 9.05 -20.15
C ASP A 113 9.48 7.53 -19.89
N HIS A 114 10.56 7.00 -19.30
CA HIS A 114 10.69 5.61 -18.89
C HIS A 114 10.49 5.39 -17.38
N ASP A 115 10.45 6.44 -16.56
CA ASP A 115 10.10 6.36 -15.13
C ASP A 115 8.57 6.34 -14.96
N VAL A 116 7.99 5.16 -15.21
CA VAL A 116 6.54 4.91 -15.16
C VAL A 116 6.22 3.94 -14.02
N SER A 117 5.35 4.37 -13.10
CA SER A 117 4.92 3.52 -11.98
C SER A 117 4.21 2.24 -12.44
N ALA A 118 4.58 1.12 -11.83
CA ALA A 118 3.89 -0.17 -11.99
C ALA A 118 2.40 -0.11 -11.58
N ASP A 119 1.99 0.91 -10.83
CA ASP A 119 0.58 1.17 -10.49
C ASP A 119 -0.30 1.28 -11.74
N LEU A 120 0.19 1.90 -12.82
CA LEU A 120 -0.59 2.07 -14.05
C LEU A 120 -0.85 0.74 -14.75
N THR A 121 0.16 -0.15 -14.75
CA THR A 121 -0.03 -1.51 -15.28
C THR A 121 -0.99 -2.29 -14.41
N ALA A 122 -0.85 -2.22 -13.09
CA ALA A 122 -1.77 -2.87 -12.15
C ALA A 122 -3.22 -2.40 -12.34
N LEU A 123 -3.45 -1.10 -12.50
CA LEU A 123 -4.77 -0.52 -12.80
C LEU A 123 -5.36 -1.03 -14.12
N GLY A 124 -4.53 -1.29 -15.14
CA GLY A 124 -4.97 -1.83 -16.42
C GLY A 124 -5.28 -3.33 -16.41
N THR A 125 -4.75 -4.09 -15.44
CA THR A 125 -4.79 -5.56 -15.48
C THR A 125 -5.43 -6.24 -14.26
N ILE A 126 -5.49 -5.57 -13.11
CA ILE A 126 -5.97 -6.16 -11.85
C ILE A 126 -7.38 -5.62 -11.54
N PRO A 127 -8.38 -6.50 -11.34
CA PRO A 127 -9.78 -6.11 -11.16
C PRO A 127 -10.08 -5.62 -9.73
N VAL A 128 -9.43 -4.53 -9.30
CA VAL A 128 -9.66 -3.88 -8.00
C VAL A 128 -9.92 -2.38 -8.24
N ALA A 129 -11.04 -1.89 -7.74
CA ALA A 129 -11.36 -0.47 -7.79
C ALA A 129 -10.50 0.31 -6.77
N VAL A 130 -9.72 1.28 -7.27
CA VAL A 130 -8.86 2.13 -6.44
C VAL A 130 -9.49 3.51 -6.25
N VAL A 131 -9.84 3.83 -5.01
CA VAL A 131 -10.32 5.15 -4.59
C VAL A 131 -9.13 5.99 -4.15
N CYS A 132 -8.91 7.14 -4.79
CA CYS A 132 -7.79 8.02 -4.51
C CYS A 132 -8.11 9.48 -4.86
N SER A 133 -7.24 10.41 -4.43
CA SER A 133 -7.31 11.84 -4.78
C SER A 133 -6.59 12.17 -6.10
N GLY A 134 -6.52 11.21 -7.02
CA GLY A 134 -5.77 11.32 -8.28
C GLY A 134 -4.32 10.82 -8.21
N PRO A 135 -3.52 11.01 -9.27
CA PRO A 135 -2.07 10.79 -9.24
C PRO A 135 -1.41 11.77 -8.26
N LYS A 136 -0.33 11.32 -7.60
CA LYS A 136 0.47 12.18 -6.70
C LYS A 136 0.94 13.44 -7.45
N ALA A 137 0.89 14.60 -6.78
CA ALA A 137 1.17 15.92 -7.38
C ALA A 137 2.58 16.11 -7.99
N VAL A 138 3.51 15.21 -7.66
CA VAL A 138 4.89 15.20 -8.21
C VAL A 138 4.97 14.62 -9.63
N LEU A 139 3.89 14.00 -10.10
CA LEU A 139 3.83 13.31 -11.39
C LEU A 139 3.46 14.26 -12.54
N ASP A 140 3.63 13.76 -13.76
CA ASP A 140 3.11 14.39 -14.98
C ASP A 140 1.65 13.96 -15.20
N VAL A 141 0.74 14.92 -15.36
CA VAL A 141 -0.73 14.72 -15.33
C VAL A 141 -1.36 15.14 -16.63
#